data_AF-A0A1E4RGL5-F1
#
_entry.id   AF-A0A1E4RGL5-F1
#
_cell.length_a   1.000
_cell.length_b   1.000
_cell.length_c   1.000
_cell.angle_alpha   90.00
_cell.angle_beta   90.00
_cell.angle_gamma   90.00
#
_symmetry.space_group_name_H-M   'P 1'
#
loop_
_entity.id
_entity.type
_entity.pdbx_description
1 polymer ?
#
loop_
_entity_poly.entity_id
_entity_poly.type
_entity_poly.pdbx_seq_one_letter_code
_entity_poly.pdbx_strand_id
1 'polypeptide(L)'
;SGTTLDGVAIKKVDSHLFVFSVGGDEGDDLSLTFKDTALEDQDGTGVYINPDTGEVGSVSGTQSPTEEFSYTHDILLYQGKSEWKACPSGENKYSLVSGKDCEGGTDIYLKMS
;
A
#
# COMPACT_ATOMS: atom_id res chain seq x y z
N SER A 1 15.06 -0.95 19.01
CA SER A 1 15.29 0.15 18.05
C SER A 1 14.09 0.16 17.13
N GLY A 2 13.16 1.09 17.31
CA GLY A 2 11.97 1.17 16.45
C GLY A 2 12.30 2.05 15.25
N THR A 3 12.30 1.47 14.06
CA THR A 3 12.40 2.26 12.83
C THR A 3 11.14 3.14 12.77
N THR A 4 11.32 4.45 12.84
CA THR A 4 10.22 5.39 12.62
C THR A 4 9.85 5.31 11.15
N LEU A 5 8.61 4.90 10.87
CA LEU A 5 8.04 4.85 9.52
C LEU A 5 7.39 6.19 9.09
N ASP A 6 7.56 7.24 9.90
CA ASP A 6 7.09 8.59 9.56
C ASP A 6 7.94 9.19 8.44
N GLY A 7 7.27 9.72 7.41
CA GLY A 7 7.92 10.24 6.20
C GLY A 7 8.62 9.18 5.34
N VAL A 8 8.40 7.90 5.62
CA VAL A 8 9.01 6.80 4.86
C VAL A 8 8.26 6.60 3.54
N ALA A 9 9.03 6.53 2.45
CA ALA A 9 8.48 6.32 1.11
C ALA A 9 7.86 4.93 0.96
N ILE A 10 6.78 4.88 0.17
CA ILE A 10 6.23 3.64 -0.34
C ILE A 10 6.73 3.49 -1.77
N LYS A 11 7.25 2.32 -2.10
CA LYS A 11 7.86 2.02 -3.39
C LYS A 11 7.05 0.98 -4.16
N LYS A 12 6.94 1.18 -5.47
CA LYS A 12 6.56 0.14 -6.42
C LYS A 12 7.83 -0.60 -6.85
N VAL A 13 7.83 -1.91 -6.71
CA VAL A 13 8.97 -2.76 -7.07
C VAL A 13 8.56 -3.69 -8.21
N ASP A 14 9.18 -3.55 -9.38
CA ASP A 14 8.80 -4.31 -10.59
C ASP A 14 8.95 -5.83 -10.44
N SER A 15 9.89 -6.29 -9.62
CA SER A 15 10.05 -7.72 -9.29
C SER A 15 8.93 -8.25 -8.37
N HIS A 16 8.14 -7.36 -7.76
CA HIS A 16 7.11 -7.66 -6.77
C HIS A 16 5.84 -6.86 -7.01
N LEU A 17 5.31 -6.89 -8.24
CA LEU A 17 4.10 -6.13 -8.64
C LEU A 17 2.89 -6.32 -7.72
N PHE A 18 2.79 -7.45 -7.01
CA PHE A 18 1.66 -7.77 -6.14
C PHE A 18 1.75 -7.12 -4.76
N VAL A 19 2.87 -6.47 -4.40
CA VAL A 19 3.10 -5.92 -3.07
C VAL A 19 3.92 -4.62 -3.14
N PHE A 20 3.38 -3.53 -2.59
CA PHE A 20 4.12 -2.29 -2.41
C PHE A 20 5.03 -2.36 -1.17
N SER A 21 6.24 -1.83 -1.32
CA SER A 21 7.27 -1.85 -0.30
C SER A 21 7.23 -0.58 0.54
N VAL A 22 7.33 -0.69 1.87
CA VAL A 22 7.43 0.44 2.79
C VAL A 22 8.87 0.55 3.27
N GLY A 23 9.53 1.66 2.99
CA GLY A 23 10.87 1.98 3.50
C GLY A 23 12.03 1.18 2.91
N GLY A 24 11.82 0.50 1.79
CA GLY A 24 12.91 -0.05 0.99
C GLY A 24 13.51 1.00 0.03
N ASP A 25 14.77 0.78 -0.35
CA ASP A 25 15.46 1.56 -1.39
C ASP A 25 15.28 0.97 -2.80
N GLU A 26 14.64 -0.20 -2.89
CA GLU A 26 14.35 -0.89 -4.14
C GLU A 26 13.05 -0.35 -4.75
N GLY A 27 13.07 -0.10 -6.05
CA GLY A 27 11.90 0.39 -6.80
C GLY A 27 11.76 1.92 -6.82
N ASP A 28 10.66 2.37 -7.42
CA ASP A 28 10.35 3.79 -7.61
C ASP A 28 9.32 4.27 -6.60
N ASP A 29 9.35 5.56 -6.26
CA ASP A 29 8.35 6.17 -5.37
C ASP A 29 6.95 5.98 -5.95
N LEU A 30 6.08 5.33 -5.17
CA LEU A 30 4.69 5.11 -5.52
C LEU A 30 3.95 6.44 -5.49
N SER A 31 3.38 6.83 -6.63
CA SER A 31 2.41 7.92 -6.70
C SER A 31 1.05 7.34 -7.05
N LEU A 32 0.02 7.69 -6.29
CA LEU A 32 -1.34 7.20 -6.50
C LEU A 32 -2.27 8.35 -6.88
N THR A 33 -3.10 8.12 -7.88
CA THR A 33 -4.14 9.04 -8.34
C THR A 33 -5.50 8.39 -8.19
N PHE A 34 -6.48 9.14 -7.69
CA PHE A 34 -7.86 8.69 -7.64
C PHE A 34 -8.48 8.64 -9.03
N LYS A 35 -9.19 7.54 -9.29
CA LYS A 35 -10.09 7.35 -10.42
C LYS A 35 -11.41 6.82 -9.88
N ASP A 36 -12.36 7.73 -9.71
CA ASP A 36 -13.59 7.50 -8.95
C ASP A 36 -13.27 7.01 -7.51
N THR A 37 -13.66 5.78 -7.17
CA THR A 37 -13.38 5.13 -5.87
C THR A 37 -12.21 4.15 -5.94
N ALA A 38 -11.51 4.07 -7.07
CA ALA A 38 -10.29 3.28 -7.25
C ALA A 38 -9.04 4.17 -7.23
N LEU A 39 -7.87 3.54 -7.14
CA LEU A 39 -6.56 4.18 -7.29
C LEU A 39 -5.82 3.61 -8.49
N GLU A 40 -5.10 4.47 -9.21
CA GLU A 40 -4.12 4.10 -10.23
C GLU A 40 -2.73 4.61 -9.82
N ASP A 41 -1.69 3.83 -10.11
CA ASP A 41 -0.31 4.22 -9.88
C ASP A 41 0.22 5.17 -10.98
N GLN A 42 1.48 5.57 -10.86
CA GLN A 42 2.16 6.45 -11.83
C GLN A 42 2.19 5.93 -13.26
N ASP A 43 1.98 4.62 -13.47
CA ASP A 43 1.94 3.99 -14.80
C ASP A 43 0.50 3.83 -15.33
N GLY A 44 -0.49 4.32 -14.58
CA GLY A 44 -1.91 4.13 -14.88
C GLY A 44 -2.41 2.72 -14.57
N THR A 45 -1.66 1.94 -13.78
CA THR A 45 -2.08 0.59 -13.37
C THR A 45 -2.92 0.68 -12.10
N GLY A 46 -4.07 0.02 -12.08
CA GLY A 46 -4.94 0.02 -10.91
C GLY A 46 -4.29 -0.62 -9.69
N VAL A 47 -4.65 -0.15 -8.49
CA VAL A 47 -4.27 -0.78 -7.22
C VAL A 47 -5.21 -1.94 -6.92
N TYR A 48 -4.66 -3.03 -6.42
CA TYR A 48 -5.38 -4.22 -5.97
C TYR A 48 -5.03 -4.53 -4.51
N ILE A 49 -6.05 -4.81 -3.69
CA ILE A 49 -5.90 -5.36 -2.35
C ILE A 49 -6.28 -6.84 -2.40
N ASN A 50 -5.33 -7.71 -2.08
CA ASN A 50 -5.59 -9.15 -2.01
C ASN A 50 -6.60 -9.45 -0.87
N PRO A 51 -7.77 -10.05 -1.14
CA PRO A 51 -8.80 -10.27 -0.12
C PRO A 51 -8.39 -11.30 0.96
N ASP A 52 -7.46 -12.20 0.63
CA ASP A 52 -6.99 -13.24 1.55
C ASP A 52 -5.92 -12.69 2.50
N THR A 53 -4.92 -11.99 1.95
CA THR A 53 -3.74 -11.52 2.70
C THR A 53 -3.81 -10.05 3.13
N GLY A 54 -4.64 -9.24 2.49
CA GLY A 54 -4.69 -7.78 2.68
C GLY A 54 -3.54 -7.03 2.02
N GLU A 55 -2.61 -7.73 1.36
CA GLU A 55 -1.47 -7.10 0.68
C GLU A 55 -1.95 -6.15 -0.42
N VAL A 56 -1.33 -4.98 -0.47
CA VAL A 56 -1.63 -3.93 -1.44
C VAL A 56 -0.57 -3.94 -2.53
N GLY A 57 -1.00 -4.02 -3.78
CA GLY A 57 -0.11 -3.99 -4.94
C GLY A 57 -0.79 -3.51 -6.21
N SER A 58 -0.16 -3.76 -7.35
CA SER A 58 -0.69 -3.47 -8.67
C SER A 58 -1.62 -4.59 -9.15
N VAL A 59 -2.66 -4.21 -9.90
CA VAL A 59 -3.49 -5.14 -10.67
C VAL A 59 -2.63 -5.96 -11.63
N SER A 60 -2.98 -7.24 -11.75
CA SER A 60 -2.30 -8.18 -12.65
C SER A 60 -3.29 -9.14 -13.31
N GLY A 61 -2.95 -9.62 -14.51
CA GLY A 61 -3.74 -10.65 -15.20
C GLY A 61 -5.20 -10.23 -15.41
N THR A 62 -6.13 -10.95 -14.78
CA THR A 62 -7.58 -10.71 -14.88
C THR A 62 -8.15 -9.99 -13.66
N GLN A 63 -7.30 -9.46 -12.76
CA GLN A 63 -7.77 -8.70 -11.62
C GLN A 63 -8.37 -7.37 -12.07
N SER A 64 -9.38 -6.91 -11.34
CA SER A 64 -9.90 -5.54 -11.44
C SER A 64 -9.30 -4.68 -10.34
N PRO A 65 -9.16 -3.36 -10.56
CA PRO A 65 -8.78 -2.44 -9.49
C PRO A 65 -9.73 -2.55 -8.31
N THR A 66 -9.19 -2.46 -7.09
CA THR A 66 -9.98 -2.37 -5.87
C THR A 66 -10.66 -1.01 -5.81
N GLU A 67 -11.94 -1.02 -5.43
CA GLU A 67 -12.75 0.19 -5.25
C GLU A 67 -12.89 0.54 -3.76
N GLU A 68 -13.74 1.53 -3.44
CA GLU A 68 -14.03 1.99 -2.08
C GLU A 68 -12.85 2.65 -1.35
N PHE A 69 -11.88 3.14 -2.12
CA PHE A 69 -10.92 4.11 -1.61
C PHE A 69 -11.59 5.47 -1.42
N SER A 70 -11.18 6.17 -0.37
CA SER A 70 -11.56 7.55 -0.10
C SER A 70 -10.47 8.20 0.74
N TYR A 71 -10.62 9.46 1.11
CA TYR A 71 -9.73 10.10 2.07
C TYR A 71 -10.49 11.08 2.95
N THR A 72 -9.97 11.34 4.13
CA THR A 72 -10.52 12.33 5.08
C THR A 72 -9.39 12.94 5.89
N HIS A 73 -9.32 14.27 5.94
CA HIS A 73 -8.19 15.01 6.54
C HIS A 73 -6.83 14.51 6.02
N ASP A 74 -6.73 14.33 4.70
CA ASP A 74 -5.55 13.83 3.98
C ASP A 74 -5.15 12.38 4.31
N ILE A 75 -5.91 11.66 5.13
CA ILE A 75 -5.65 10.24 5.44
C ILE A 75 -6.41 9.37 4.44
N LEU A 76 -5.69 8.49 3.75
CA LEU A 76 -6.28 7.51 2.84
C LEU A 76 -7.07 6.47 3.64
N LEU A 77 -8.27 6.17 3.15
CA LEU A 77 -9.19 5.19 3.73
C LEU A 77 -9.52 4.13 2.68
N TYR A 78 -9.68 2.89 3.13
CA TYR A 78 -10.30 1.81 2.37
C TYR A 78 -11.55 1.35 3.12
N GLN A 79 -12.70 1.31 2.43
CA GLN A 79 -14.01 1.01 3.02
C GLN A 79 -14.34 1.89 4.25
N GLY A 80 -13.90 3.15 4.21
CA GLY A 80 -14.10 4.13 5.28
C GLY A 80 -13.17 3.97 6.49
N LYS A 81 -12.13 3.12 6.41
CA LYS A 81 -11.21 2.83 7.51
C LYS A 81 -9.76 3.09 7.16
N SER A 82 -8.96 3.47 8.16
CA SER A 82 -7.50 3.63 8.06
C SER A 82 -6.77 2.46 8.74
N GLU A 83 -7.07 1.23 8.31
CA GLU A 83 -6.47 -0.01 8.88
C GLU A 83 -5.23 -0.44 8.06
N TRP A 84 -4.24 0.45 7.96
CA TRP A 84 -2.99 0.19 7.20
C TRP A 84 -1.87 -0.31 8.12
N LYS A 85 -1.10 -1.29 7.64
CA LYS A 85 0.10 -1.79 8.31
C LYS A 85 1.29 -1.88 7.36
N ALA A 86 2.47 -1.65 7.93
CA ALA A 86 3.74 -2.11 7.40
C ALA A 86 4.07 -3.47 8.02
N CYS A 87 4.04 -4.53 7.21
CA CYS A 87 4.28 -5.91 7.62
C CYS A 87 5.69 -6.35 7.25
N PRO A 88 6.51 -6.88 8.18
CA PRO A 88 7.83 -7.39 7.83
C PRO A 88 7.77 -8.45 6.73
N SER A 89 8.56 -8.28 5.68
CA SER A 89 8.67 -9.20 4.53
C SER A 89 10.12 -9.59 4.20
N GLY A 90 11.07 -9.15 5.03
CA GLY A 90 12.49 -9.48 4.94
C GLY A 90 13.30 -8.62 5.90
N GLU A 91 14.63 -8.74 5.82
CA GLU A 91 15.52 -7.88 6.62
C GLU A 91 15.34 -6.41 6.21
N ASN A 92 14.80 -5.60 7.12
CA ASN A 92 14.47 -4.19 6.91
C ASN A 92 13.57 -3.92 5.68
N LYS A 93 12.76 -4.91 5.28
CA LYS A 93 11.79 -4.78 4.19
C LYS A 93 10.39 -4.98 4.76
N TYR A 94 9.46 -4.14 4.32
CA TYR A 94 8.09 -4.17 4.78
C TYR A 94 7.13 -4.11 3.59
N SER A 95 6.04 -4.85 3.67
CA SER A 95 4.93 -4.84 2.73
C SER A 95 3.79 -3.97 3.25
N LEU A 96 3.10 -3.25 2.37
CA LEU A 96 1.87 -2.54 2.72
C LEU A 96 0.67 -3.51 2.77
N VAL A 97 -0.06 -3.51 3.88
CA VAL A 97 -1.22 -4.38 4.12
C VAL A 97 -2.40 -3.57 4.64
N SER A 98 -3.63 -3.94 4.25
CA SER A 98 -4.89 -3.36 4.70
C SER A 98 -5.78 -4.37 5.40
N GLY A 99 -6.29 -4.01 6.58
CA GLY A 99 -7.36 -4.75 7.28
C GLY A 99 -6.98 -6.16 7.76
N LYS A 100 -5.70 -6.50 7.77
CA LYS A 100 -5.16 -7.80 8.20
C LYS A 100 -3.94 -7.59 9.10
N ASP A 101 -3.79 -8.47 10.09
CA ASP A 101 -2.65 -8.49 10.99
C ASP A 101 -1.52 -9.37 10.47
N CYS A 102 -0.30 -9.04 10.89
CA CYS A 102 0.92 -9.80 10.64
C CYS A 102 1.84 -9.73 11.86
N GLU A 103 2.64 -10.77 12.08
CA GLU A 103 3.59 -10.81 13.19
C GLU A 103 4.66 -9.72 13.02
N GLY A 104 4.85 -8.87 14.04
CA GLY A 104 5.78 -7.74 13.99
C GLY A 104 5.31 -6.56 13.12
N GLY A 105 4.05 -6.56 12.68
CA GLY A 105 3.44 -5.47 11.92
C GLY A 105 3.33 -4.16 12.71
N THR A 106 3.57 -3.04 12.03
CA THR A 106 3.42 -1.69 12.59
C THR A 106 2.23 -0.98 11.96
N ASP A 107 1.32 -0.45 12.77
CA ASP A 107 0.22 0.39 12.28
C ASP A 107 0.77 1.70 11.69
N ILE A 108 0.28 2.07 10.53
CA ILE A 108 0.69 3.30 9.83
C ILE A 108 -0.52 4.08 9.34
N TYR A 109 -0.33 5.37 9.09
CA TYR A 109 -1.29 6.20 8.39
C TYR A 109 -0.72 6.57 7.02
N LEU A 110 -1.52 6.36 5.98
CA LEU A 110 -1.17 6.77 4.63
C LEU A 110 -1.70 8.18 4.41
N LYS A 111 -0.79 9.14 4.30
CA LYS A 111 -1.14 10.53 4.06
C LYS A 111 -1.02 10.87 2.58
N MET A 112 -2.06 11.46 2.02
CA MET A 112 -2.07 12.03 0.68
C MET A 112 -1.28 13.35 0.69
N SER A 113 -0.42 13.56 -0.31
CA SER A 113 0.39 14.78 -0.48
C SER A 113 -0.13 15.67 -1.59
#